data_AF-A0A354B562-F1
#
_entry.id   AF-A0A354B562-F1
#
_cell.length_a   1.000
_cell.length_b   1.000
_cell.length_c   1.000
_cell.angle_alpha   90.00
_cell.angle_beta   90.00
_cell.angle_gamma   90.00
#
_symmetry.space_group_name_H-M   'P 1'
#
loop_
_entity.id
_entity.type
_entity.pdbx_description
1 polymer ?
#
loop_
_entity_poly.entity_id
_entity_poly.type
_entity_poly.pdbx_seq_one_letter_code
_entity_poly.pdbx_strand_id
1 'polypeptide(L)'
;MSLRLRIALVVVLVVTVVVAVVGQRVYAAAERELVEEVDIELQGRAAGFMTIVSGPQFREAFTRSALQDLAADGFFERRDSQSFLDQTARDNFSRVVAPDGEAIFNVGTLFSVDLAPTDYPRVGDAPVLSDGSVDGGRARIATVAANDVFVQIARPLGEIDQ
;
A
#
# COMPACT_ATOMS: atom_id res chain seq x y z
N MET A 1 46.39 29.81 17.95
CA MET A 1 45.85 28.42 17.86
C MET A 1 46.92 27.53 17.26
N SER A 2 47.37 26.48 17.96
CA SER A 2 48.49 25.65 17.49
C SER A 2 48.10 24.80 16.28
N LEU A 3 49.04 24.52 15.38
CA LEU A 3 48.83 23.67 14.20
C LEU A 3 48.25 22.29 14.58
N ARG A 4 48.70 21.74 15.71
CA ARG A 4 48.22 20.46 16.26
C ARG A 4 46.74 20.51 16.63
N LEU A 5 46.28 21.61 17.23
CA LEU A 5 44.87 21.79 17.59
C LEU A 5 43.98 21.94 16.34
N ARG A 6 44.47 22.61 15.29
CA ARG A 6 43.74 22.73 14.02
C ARG A 6 43.59 21.38 13.33
N ILE A 7 44.67 20.59 13.26
CA ILE A 7 44.65 19.24 12.67
C ILE A 7 43.70 18.34 13.47
N ALA A 8 43.79 18.37 14.80
CA ALA A 8 42.89 17.58 15.66
C ALA A 8 41.42 17.92 15.44
N LEU A 9 41.07 19.21 15.34
CA LEU A 9 39.69 19.63 15.06
C LEU A 9 39.19 19.18 13.69
N VAL A 10 40.03 19.26 12.65
CA VAL A 10 39.67 18.79 11.32
C VAL A 10 39.44 17.27 11.33
N VAL A 11 40.31 16.51 11.98
CA VAL A 11 40.13 15.05 12.11
C VAL A 11 38.85 14.71 12.85
N VAL A 12 38.56 15.37 13.98
CA VAL A 12 37.31 15.15 14.72
C VAL A 12 36.09 15.49 13.85
N LEU A 13 36.10 16.64 13.17
CA LEU A 13 35.01 17.02 12.27
C LEU A 13 34.78 15.96 11.19
N VAL A 14 35.85 15.50 10.53
CA VAL A 14 35.76 14.48 9.49
C VAL A 14 35.21 13.18 10.04
N VAL A 15 35.70 12.73 11.21
CA VAL A 15 35.20 11.50 11.86
C VAL A 15 33.72 11.64 12.21
N THR A 16 33.29 12.78 12.76
CA THR A 16 31.87 13.03 13.06
C THR A 16 31.00 12.98 11.81
N VAL A 17 31.44 13.61 10.71
CA VAL A 17 30.72 13.57 9.44
C VAL A 17 30.63 12.15 8.90
N VAL A 18 31.73 11.39 8.93
CA VAL A 18 31.74 9.99 8.48
C VAL A 18 30.78 9.14 9.31
N VAL A 19 30.81 9.26 10.64
CA VAL A 19 29.92 8.52 11.53
C VAL A 19 28.45 8.88 11.27
N ALA A 20 28.14 10.17 11.09
CA ALA A 20 26.78 10.61 10.78
C ALA A 20 26.29 10.03 9.44
N VAL A 21 27.12 10.08 8.39
CA VAL A 21 26.77 9.55 7.07
C VAL A 21 26.58 8.03 7.13
N VAL A 22 27.48 7.30 7.78
CA VAL A 22 27.36 5.84 7.94
C VAL A 22 26.10 5.49 8.75
N GLY A 23 25.84 6.20 9.85
CA GLY A 23 24.64 6.01 10.65
C GLY A 23 23.35 6.20 9.83
N GLN A 24 23.28 7.26 9.03
CA GLN A 24 22.14 7.49 8.14
C GLN A 24 21.98 6.41 7.07
N ARG A 25 23.09 5.92 6.50
CA ARG A 25 23.05 4.85 5.49
C ARG A 25 22.57 3.53 6.07
N VAL A 26 23.01 3.18 7.27
CA VAL A 26 22.58 1.96 7.98
C VAL A 26 21.10 2.05 8.34
N TYR A 27 20.66 3.18 8.88
CA TYR A 27 19.25 3.40 9.20
C TYR A 27 18.36 3.26 7.96
N ALA A 28 18.70 3.95 6.87
CA ALA A 28 17.95 3.86 5.62
C ALA A 28 17.98 2.46 4.98
N ALA A 29 19.04 1.67 5.22
CA ALA A 29 19.10 0.29 4.76
C ALA A 29 18.15 -0.61 5.56
N ALA A 30 18.14 -0.49 6.88
CA ALA A 30 17.23 -1.23 7.75
C ALA A 30 15.76 -0.89 7.48
N GLU A 31 15.45 0.40 7.29
CA GLU A 31 14.09 0.84 6.93
C GLU A 31 13.63 0.21 5.61
N ARG A 32 14.50 0.15 4.59
CA ARG A 32 14.17 -0.48 3.31
C ARG A 32 13.92 -1.97 3.42
N GLU A 33 14.69 -2.67 4.25
CA GLU A 33 14.50 -4.11 4.49
C GLU A 33 13.12 -4.38 5.10
N LEU A 34 12.70 -3.57 6.08
CA LEU A 34 11.37 -3.69 6.68
C LEU A 34 10.24 -3.35 5.70
N VAL A 35 10.42 -2.32 4.87
CA VAL A 35 9.45 -1.98 3.83
C VAL A 35 9.38 -3.07 2.75
N GLU A 36 10.50 -3.72 2.42
CA GLU A 36 10.53 -4.86 1.50
C GLU A 36 9.76 -6.06 2.07
N GLU A 37 9.87 -6.32 3.37
CA GLU A 37 9.06 -7.34 4.04
C GLU A 37 7.56 -7.03 3.94
N VAL A 38 7.17 -5.77 4.17
CA VAL A 38 5.78 -5.31 3.99
C VAL A 38 5.31 -5.47 2.53
N ASP A 39 6.19 -5.19 1.57
CA ASP A 39 5.89 -5.35 0.15
C ASP A 39 5.66 -6.82 -0.22
N ILE A 40 6.48 -7.74 0.31
CA ILE A 40 6.30 -9.18 0.13
C ILE A 40 4.99 -9.65 0.76
N GLU A 41 4.68 -9.18 1.97
CA GLU A 41 3.42 -9.48 2.65
C GLU A 41 2.21 -9.00 1.83
N LEU A 42 2.24 -7.75 1.37
CA LEU A 42 1.20 -7.15 0.53
C LEU A 42 1.01 -7.91 -0.78
N GLN A 43 2.10 -8.30 -1.43
CA GLN A 43 2.04 -9.13 -2.64
C GLN A 43 1.40 -10.49 -2.36
N GLY A 44 1.76 -11.15 -1.25
CA GLY A 44 1.15 -12.42 -0.83
C GLY A 44 -0.36 -12.29 -0.61
N ARG A 45 -0.79 -11.22 0.06
CA ARG A 45 -2.20 -10.89 0.28
C ARG A 45 -2.93 -10.65 -1.05
N ALA A 46 -2.36 -9.81 -1.91
CA ALA A 46 -2.90 -9.50 -3.22
C ALA A 46 -2.97 -10.73 -4.14
N ALA A 47 -2.03 -11.67 -4.05
CA ALA A 47 -2.08 -12.93 -4.78
C ALA A 47 -3.20 -13.86 -4.28
N GLY A 48 -3.42 -13.92 -2.95
CA GLY A 48 -4.57 -14.62 -2.37
C GLY A 48 -5.89 -14.06 -2.89
N PHE A 49 -5.96 -12.73 -2.98
CA PHE A 49 -7.10 -12.01 -3.55
C PHE A 49 -7.35 -12.33 -5.02
N MET A 50 -6.29 -12.34 -5.86
CA MET A 50 -6.40 -12.69 -7.29
C MET A 50 -7.00 -14.08 -7.53
N THR A 51 -6.73 -15.04 -6.62
CA THR A 51 -7.33 -16.38 -6.68
C THR A 51 -8.86 -16.33 -6.58
N ILE A 52 -9.40 -15.41 -5.76
CA ILE A 52 -10.84 -15.23 -5.54
C ILE A 52 -11.46 -14.47 -6.72
N VAL A 53 -10.81 -13.40 -7.16
CA VAL A 53 -11.27 -12.55 -8.27
C VAL A 53 -11.39 -13.32 -9.59
N SER A 54 -10.51 -14.30 -9.79
CA SER A 54 -10.51 -15.15 -10.98
C SER A 54 -11.67 -16.15 -11.02
N GLY A 55 -12.45 -16.28 -9.93
CA GLY A 55 -13.59 -17.18 -9.85
C GLY A 55 -14.79 -16.72 -10.71
N PRO A 56 -15.54 -17.63 -11.37
CA PRO A 56 -16.67 -17.28 -12.24
C PRO A 56 -17.75 -16.46 -11.52
N GLN A 57 -18.08 -16.88 -10.30
CA GLN A 57 -19.05 -16.22 -9.43
C GLN A 57 -18.67 -14.78 -9.06
N PHE A 58 -17.36 -14.49 -8.94
CA PHE A 58 -16.89 -13.14 -8.64
C PHE A 58 -17.01 -12.24 -9.87
N ARG A 59 -16.67 -12.76 -11.06
CA ARG A 59 -16.76 -12.01 -12.31
C ARG A 59 -18.18 -11.56 -12.64
N GLU A 60 -19.18 -12.35 -12.27
CA GLU A 60 -20.59 -12.00 -12.49
C GLU A 60 -21.12 -11.01 -11.43
N ALA A 61 -20.67 -11.12 -10.17
CA ALA A 61 -21.16 -10.30 -9.06
C ALA A 61 -20.43 -8.95 -8.89
N PHE A 62 -19.18 -8.83 -9.33
CA PHE A 62 -18.31 -7.67 -9.11
C PHE A 62 -18.11 -6.84 -10.39
N THR A 63 -19.23 -6.36 -10.95
CA THR A 63 -19.25 -5.39 -12.05
C THR A 63 -19.36 -3.97 -11.53
N ARG A 64 -18.89 -2.97 -12.29
CA ARG A 64 -18.97 -1.54 -11.89
C ARG A 64 -20.40 -1.13 -11.54
N SER A 65 -21.38 -1.55 -12.34
CA SER A 65 -22.80 -1.28 -12.11
C SER A 65 -23.32 -1.92 -10.83
N ALA A 66 -22.99 -3.20 -10.57
CA ALA A 66 -23.42 -3.88 -9.35
C ALA A 66 -22.81 -3.25 -8.09
N LEU A 67 -21.58 -2.75 -8.17
CA LEU A 67 -20.90 -2.07 -7.07
C LEU A 67 -21.44 -0.65 -6.86
N GLN A 68 -21.80 0.06 -7.92
CA GLN A 68 -22.44 1.37 -7.84
C GLN A 68 -23.84 1.26 -7.22
N ASP A 69 -24.63 0.27 -7.63
CA ASP A 69 -25.93 -0.03 -7.02
C ASP A 69 -25.76 -0.39 -5.53
N LEU A 70 -24.76 -1.21 -5.19
CA LEU A 70 -24.44 -1.57 -3.81
C LEU A 70 -24.02 -0.36 -2.96
N ALA A 71 -23.27 0.58 -3.55
CA ALA A 71 -22.87 1.82 -2.88
C ALA A 71 -24.06 2.78 -2.69
N ALA A 72 -24.99 2.82 -3.65
CA ALA A 72 -26.19 3.67 -3.61
C ALA A 72 -27.27 3.16 -2.66
N ASP A 73 -27.46 1.83 -2.56
CA ASP A 73 -28.47 1.20 -1.71
C ASP A 73 -28.13 1.25 -0.20
N GLY A 74 -26.97 1.80 0.17
CA GLY A 74 -26.59 1.98 1.56
C GLY A 74 -26.49 0.66 2.33
N PHE A 75 -25.54 -0.21 1.96
CA PHE A 75 -24.99 -1.32 2.74
C PHE A 75 -25.96 -2.02 3.74
N PHE A 76 -27.12 -2.50 3.28
CA PHE A 76 -27.93 -3.45 4.05
C PHE A 76 -27.67 -4.88 3.54
N GLU A 77 -26.90 -5.63 4.34
CA GLU A 77 -26.81 -7.10 4.41
C GLU A 77 -27.28 -7.90 3.17
N ARG A 78 -26.44 -8.00 2.13
CA ARG A 78 -26.58 -9.08 1.14
C ARG A 78 -25.56 -10.19 1.44
N ARG A 79 -26.10 -11.34 1.86
CA ARG A 79 -25.48 -12.44 2.63
C ARG A 79 -24.33 -13.21 1.95
N ASP A 80 -24.01 -12.96 0.68
CA ASP A 80 -22.99 -13.74 -0.05
C ASP A 80 -21.73 -12.93 -0.41
N SER A 81 -21.78 -11.59 -0.35
CA SER A 81 -20.60 -10.71 -0.52
C SER A 81 -19.71 -10.66 0.72
N GLN A 82 -20.14 -11.30 1.82
CA GLN A 82 -19.43 -11.34 3.09
C GLN A 82 -18.08 -12.03 2.99
N SER A 83 -17.88 -13.08 2.18
CA SER A 83 -16.56 -13.76 2.18
C SER A 83 -15.43 -12.92 1.58
N PHE A 84 -15.77 -12.10 0.58
CA PHE A 84 -14.84 -11.18 -0.06
C PHE A 84 -14.55 -9.99 0.84
N LEU A 85 -15.61 -9.34 1.32
CA LEU A 85 -15.49 -8.17 2.17
C LEU A 85 -14.94 -8.53 3.55
N ASP A 86 -15.23 -9.70 4.13
CA ASP A 86 -14.63 -10.12 5.41
C ASP A 86 -13.13 -10.36 5.27
N GLN A 87 -12.66 -10.85 4.12
CA GLN A 87 -11.22 -10.94 3.86
C GLN A 87 -10.58 -9.57 3.67
N THR A 88 -11.25 -8.63 2.99
CA THR A 88 -10.73 -7.26 2.83
C THR A 88 -10.93 -6.38 4.08
N ALA A 89 -11.90 -6.72 4.93
CA ALA A 89 -12.25 -6.04 6.18
C ALA A 89 -11.40 -6.49 7.36
N ARG A 90 -10.84 -7.71 7.33
CA ARG A 90 -9.73 -8.08 8.24
C ARG A 90 -8.58 -7.07 8.15
N ASP A 91 -8.43 -6.41 7.01
CA ASP A 91 -7.33 -5.51 6.72
C ASP A 91 -7.65 -4.02 6.92
N ASN A 92 -8.87 -3.62 7.28
CA ASN A 92 -9.33 -2.25 7.65
C ASN A 92 -8.89 -1.06 6.77
N PHE A 93 -8.15 -1.29 5.67
CA PHE A 93 -7.60 -0.26 4.79
C PHE A 93 -7.63 -0.79 3.36
N SER A 94 -8.83 -1.04 2.84
CA SER A 94 -8.99 -1.46 1.45
C SER A 94 -10.10 -0.69 0.75
N ARG A 95 -10.00 -0.57 -0.57
CA ARG A 95 -11.02 0.08 -1.38
C ARG A 95 -11.08 -0.48 -2.78
N VAL A 96 -12.23 -0.31 -3.41
CA VAL A 96 -12.46 -0.60 -4.81
C VAL A 96 -12.54 0.72 -5.57
N VAL A 97 -11.73 0.86 -6.61
CA VAL A 97 -11.67 2.06 -7.44
C VAL A 97 -12.01 1.73 -8.89
N ALA A 98 -12.57 2.71 -9.58
CA ALA A 98 -12.83 2.66 -11.00
C ALA A 98 -11.55 2.96 -11.82
N PRO A 99 -11.56 2.72 -13.14
CA PRO A 99 -10.41 2.99 -14.01
C PRO A 99 -9.96 4.45 -14.12
N ASP A 100 -10.81 5.38 -13.71
CA ASP A 100 -10.50 6.82 -13.61
C ASP A 100 -9.89 7.20 -12.25
N GLY A 101 -9.78 6.24 -11.33
CA GLY A 101 -9.28 6.44 -9.97
C GLY A 101 -10.35 6.83 -8.95
N GLU A 102 -11.62 6.97 -9.35
CA GLU A 102 -12.71 7.25 -8.43
C GLU A 102 -12.94 6.07 -7.48
N ALA A 103 -13.00 6.33 -6.18
CA ALA A 103 -13.35 5.31 -5.20
C ALA A 103 -14.84 4.97 -5.29
N ILE A 104 -15.14 3.74 -5.71
CA ILE A 104 -16.52 3.21 -5.76
C ILE A 104 -16.94 2.79 -4.36
N PHE A 105 -16.02 2.18 -3.61
CA PHE A 105 -16.30 1.58 -2.32
C PHE A 105 -15.06 1.57 -1.42
N ASN A 106 -15.21 1.86 -0.13
CA ASN A 106 -14.12 1.86 0.85
C ASN A 106 -14.48 0.93 2.03
N VAL A 107 -13.48 0.23 2.55
CA VAL A 107 -13.56 -0.62 3.75
C VAL A 107 -12.59 -0.08 4.78
N GLY A 108 -13.14 0.33 5.93
CA GLY A 108 -12.38 0.88 7.03
C GLY A 108 -11.92 2.31 6.77
N THR A 109 -10.66 2.62 7.04
CA THR A 109 -10.17 4.01 7.04
C THR A 109 -9.81 4.47 5.62
N LEU A 110 -10.07 5.74 5.33
CA LEU A 110 -9.70 6.38 4.08
C LEU A 110 -8.19 6.56 3.96
N PHE A 111 -7.67 6.43 2.74
CA PHE A 111 -6.25 6.57 2.45
C PHE A 111 -6.00 7.23 1.08
N SER A 112 -4.82 7.82 0.92
CA SER A 112 -4.33 8.32 -0.36
C SER A 112 -3.41 7.30 -1.01
N VAL A 113 -3.36 7.31 -2.34
CA VAL A 113 -2.51 6.42 -3.13
C VAL A 113 -1.76 7.27 -4.16
N ASP A 114 -0.45 7.12 -4.20
CA ASP A 114 0.44 7.82 -5.12
C ASP A 114 0.67 6.95 -6.36
N LEU A 115 -0.43 6.58 -7.02
CA LEU A 115 -0.44 5.81 -8.26
C LEU A 115 -1.43 6.44 -9.24
N ALA A 116 -0.95 6.83 -10.43
CA ALA A 116 -1.82 7.38 -11.45
C ALA A 116 -2.68 6.26 -12.06
N PRO A 117 -3.94 6.54 -12.45
CA PRO A 117 -4.80 5.54 -13.09
C PRO A 117 -4.21 4.94 -14.38
N THR A 118 -3.34 5.68 -15.07
CA THR A 118 -2.61 5.20 -16.25
C THR A 118 -1.61 4.09 -15.96
N ASP A 119 -1.20 3.96 -14.70
CA ASP A 119 -0.20 2.99 -14.23
C ASP A 119 -0.85 1.81 -13.50
N TYR A 120 -2.18 1.70 -13.53
CA TYR A 120 -2.89 0.57 -12.95
C TYR A 120 -2.57 -0.74 -13.70
N PRO A 121 -2.48 -1.88 -12.97
CA PRO A 121 -2.18 -3.18 -13.58
C PRO A 121 -3.29 -3.62 -14.54
N ARG A 122 -2.99 -4.50 -15.49
CA ARG A 122 -4.05 -5.15 -16.28
C ARG A 122 -4.52 -6.43 -15.59
N VAL A 123 -5.71 -6.90 -15.99
CA VAL A 123 -6.24 -8.17 -15.47
C VAL A 123 -5.27 -9.31 -15.82
N GLY A 124 -4.82 -10.03 -14.80
CA GLY A 124 -3.84 -11.12 -14.92
C GLY A 124 -2.39 -10.69 -14.68
N ASP A 125 -2.10 -9.38 -14.60
CA ASP A 125 -0.79 -8.89 -14.21
C ASP A 125 -0.55 -9.07 -12.70
N ALA A 126 0.71 -8.99 -12.30
CA ALA A 126 1.08 -8.90 -10.90
C ALA A 126 0.55 -7.60 -10.27
N PRO A 127 0.32 -7.57 -8.95
CA PRO A 127 -0.05 -6.36 -8.23
C PRO A 127 1.00 -5.26 -8.43
N VAL A 128 0.54 -4.02 -8.61
CA VAL A 128 1.41 -2.84 -8.63
C VAL A 128 1.52 -2.30 -7.22
N LEU A 129 2.74 -2.22 -6.72
CA LEU A 129 3.04 -1.60 -5.42
C LEU A 129 3.29 -0.12 -5.59
N SER A 130 2.74 0.67 -4.68
CA SER A 130 2.81 2.13 -4.69
C SER A 130 2.88 2.66 -3.27
N ASP A 131 3.37 3.88 -3.13
CA ASP A 131 3.31 4.62 -1.87
C ASP A 131 1.95 5.30 -1.70
N GLY A 132 1.69 5.76 -0.48
CA GLY A 132 0.57 6.63 -0.17
C GLY A 132 0.51 6.93 1.31
N SER A 133 -0.68 7.31 1.80
CA SER A 133 -0.83 7.69 3.20
C SER A 133 -2.14 7.21 3.83
N VAL A 134 -2.06 6.82 5.09
CA VAL A 134 -3.18 6.44 5.95
C VAL A 134 -3.10 7.29 7.21
N ASP A 135 -4.15 8.04 7.53
CA ASP A 135 -4.18 8.96 8.68
C ASP A 135 -2.98 9.93 8.77
N GLY A 136 -2.44 10.31 7.61
CA GLY A 136 -1.27 11.21 7.51
C GLY A 136 0.09 10.52 7.75
N GLY A 137 0.12 9.22 8.08
CA GLY A 137 1.32 8.39 8.10
C GLY A 137 1.61 7.74 6.75
N ARG A 138 2.85 7.29 6.53
CA ARG A 138 3.23 6.59 5.30
C ARG A 138 2.54 5.22 5.23
N ALA A 139 2.21 4.79 4.01
CA ALA A 139 1.66 3.48 3.76
C ALA A 139 2.18 2.92 2.43
N ARG A 140 2.23 1.59 2.34
CA ARG A 140 2.40 0.87 1.08
C ARG A 140 1.06 0.36 0.60
N ILE A 141 0.78 0.48 -0.69
CA ILE A 141 -0.48 0.08 -1.30
C ILE A 141 -0.21 -0.90 -2.43
N ALA A 142 -0.87 -2.05 -2.38
CA ALA A 142 -1.00 -2.96 -3.49
C ALA A 142 -2.26 -2.64 -4.29
N THR A 143 -2.10 -2.34 -5.58
CA THR A 143 -3.20 -2.20 -6.53
C THR A 143 -3.31 -3.46 -7.38
N VAL A 144 -4.51 -4.00 -7.48
CA VAL A 144 -4.82 -5.25 -8.19
C VAL A 144 -5.97 -5.02 -9.16
N ALA A 145 -5.84 -5.53 -10.39
CA ALA A 145 -6.91 -5.47 -11.37
C ALA A 145 -7.95 -6.56 -11.11
N ALA A 146 -9.22 -6.17 -11.06
CA ALA A 146 -10.35 -7.06 -10.84
C ALA A 146 -11.46 -6.76 -11.86
N ASN A 147 -11.39 -7.40 -13.03
CA ASN A 147 -12.27 -7.11 -14.17
C ASN A 147 -12.19 -5.63 -14.59
N ASP A 148 -13.30 -4.90 -14.46
CA ASP A 148 -13.42 -3.49 -14.86
C ASP A 148 -13.14 -2.51 -13.72
N VAL A 149 -12.73 -3.02 -12.56
CA VAL A 149 -12.39 -2.25 -11.37
C VAL A 149 -11.03 -2.66 -10.82
N PHE A 150 -10.55 -1.90 -9.84
CA PHE A 150 -9.29 -2.17 -9.18
C PHE A 150 -9.51 -2.25 -7.68
N VAL A 151 -8.77 -3.14 -7.02
CA VAL A 151 -8.76 -3.22 -5.56
C VAL A 151 -7.43 -2.73 -5.06
N GLN A 152 -7.49 -1.80 -4.11
CA GLN A 152 -6.34 -1.20 -3.47
C GLN A 152 -6.34 -1.62 -2.01
N ILE A 153 -5.24 -2.20 -1.56
CA ILE A 153 -5.03 -2.69 -0.19
C ILE A 153 -3.85 -1.93 0.38
N ALA A 154 -4.06 -1.19 1.47
CA ALA A 154 -3.02 -0.40 2.11
C ALA A 154 -2.50 -1.09 3.39
N ARG A 155 -1.18 -1.00 3.60
CA ARG A 155 -0.50 -1.36 4.85
C ARG A 155 0.23 -0.12 5.39
N PRO A 156 -0.24 0.45 6.52
CA PRO A 156 0.46 1.55 7.19
C PRO A 156 1.87 1.13 7.63
N LEU A 157 2.83 2.04 7.52
CA LEU A 157 4.22 1.86 7.94
C LEU A 157 4.50 2.42 9.34
N GLY A 158 3.47 2.80 10.10
CA GLY A 158 3.63 3.45 11.41
C GLY A 158 4.38 2.61 12.46
N GLU A 159 4.48 1.29 12.28
CA GLU A 159 5.32 0.40 13.11
C GLU A 159 6.81 0.48 12.75
N ILE A 160 7.12 0.82 11.49
CA ILE A 160 8.49 0.94 10.94
C ILE A 160 9.02 2.36 11.15
N ASP A 161 8.14 3.35 11.15
CA ASP A 161 8.47 4.78 11.31
C ASP A 161 8.84 5.18 12.75
N GLN A 162 8.78 4.24 13.72
CA GLN A 162 9.01 4.47 15.16
C GLN A 162 10.46 4.26 15.62
#